data_AF-B0DLD6-F1
#
_entry.id   AF-B0DLD6-F1
#
_cell.length_a   1.000
_cell.length_b   1.000
_cell.length_c   1.000
_cell.angle_alpha   90.00
_cell.angle_beta   90.00
_cell.angle_gamma   90.00
#
_symmetry.space_group_name_H-M   'P 1'
#
loop_
_entity.id
_entity.type
_entity.pdbx_description
1 polymer ?
#
loop_
_entity_poly.entity_id
_entity_poly.type
_entity_poly.pdbx_seq_one_letter_code
_entity_poly.pdbx_strand_id
1 'polypeptide(L)'
;MKHVLYFQSEALKFPWARIEWDGSFNHDLLKARMGVLGYGADFGYWSVPGGMRSHDGAASTLATMKDPVFGLAMRKPRKKPYTHGEIMLKKEWPKEIDSWKLKDEKDVPRLFFTKDSPPPKKPTYGQVKDWESWYAWRGLEMKSPAALLMDFPLSVYHLLTKILDVVNPESTPSKRQTLRVHYVGVELELDFLPLFSELALLLPNTDLTLIFFGKVVHDLVITARKRYPGSLATKDTVWNYTAPKETGGGSISIKLWAEAELWTRAVLDAGEYPDAIVAINAGLCAYESWADPILITAAGDIPFAITEYAEQSTDLCAAMLPKMLQSWIPMINDQRSAMALSKSRSYEATINPFHRPGQRSIPFFRVPNVYNGFAMPVVTTAR
;
A
#
# COMPACT_ATOMS: atom_id res chain seq x y z
N MET A 1 1.48 23.04 -9.82
CA MET A 1 2.07 22.44 -11.04
C MET A 1 3.55 22.05 -10.87
N LYS A 2 4.10 22.06 -9.64
CA LYS A 2 5.55 21.97 -9.42
C LYS A 2 6.15 20.63 -9.88
N HIS A 3 5.39 19.53 -9.77
CA HIS A 3 5.91 18.18 -10.01
C HIS A 3 5.33 17.45 -11.24
N VAL A 4 4.50 18.10 -12.07
CA VAL A 4 3.89 17.43 -13.25
C VAL A 4 4.97 16.84 -14.18
N LEU A 5 5.98 17.66 -14.53
CA LEU A 5 7.07 17.24 -15.41
C LEU A 5 7.88 16.07 -14.82
N TYR A 6 8.05 16.04 -13.50
CA TYR A 6 8.73 14.94 -12.81
C TYR A 6 7.98 13.62 -13.01
N PHE A 7 6.68 13.57 -12.71
CA PHE A 7 5.91 12.33 -12.87
C PHE A 7 5.82 11.88 -14.34
N GLN A 8 5.76 12.83 -15.27
CA GLN A 8 5.83 12.52 -16.71
C GLN A 8 7.19 11.93 -17.09
N SER A 9 8.30 12.53 -16.62
CA SER A 9 9.63 11.99 -16.91
C SER A 9 9.84 10.60 -16.31
N GLU A 10 9.36 10.36 -15.08
CA GLU A 10 9.43 9.03 -14.47
C GLU A 10 8.63 7.99 -15.26
N ALA A 11 7.42 8.35 -15.71
CA ALA A 11 6.62 7.44 -16.54
C ALA A 11 7.30 7.14 -17.88
N LEU A 12 7.93 8.13 -18.52
CA LEU A 12 8.60 7.97 -19.81
C LEU A 12 9.87 7.11 -19.77
N LYS A 13 10.41 6.80 -18.59
CA LYS A 13 11.49 5.79 -18.43
C LYS A 13 11.03 4.39 -18.82
N PHE A 14 9.73 4.12 -18.77
CA PHE A 14 9.15 2.82 -19.11
C PHE A 14 8.71 2.78 -20.58
N PRO A 15 9.22 1.86 -21.42
CA PRO A 15 8.94 1.84 -22.85
C PRO A 15 7.49 1.46 -23.20
N TRP A 16 6.75 0.89 -22.25
CA TRP A 16 5.31 0.62 -22.37
C TRP A 16 4.42 1.82 -22.02
N ALA A 17 4.99 2.87 -21.41
CA ALA A 17 4.25 4.04 -20.99
C ALA A 17 3.74 4.84 -22.20
N ARG A 18 2.47 5.25 -22.17
CA ARG A 18 1.88 6.15 -23.16
C ARG A 18 1.11 7.23 -22.41
N ILE A 19 1.62 8.46 -22.50
CA ILE A 19 1.00 9.64 -21.90
C ILE A 19 0.13 10.28 -22.97
N GLU A 20 -1.13 10.54 -22.64
CA GLU A 20 -2.09 11.19 -23.53
C GLU A 20 -1.78 12.69 -23.63
N TRP A 21 -2.35 13.37 -24.64
CA TRP A 21 -2.10 14.80 -24.88
C TRP A 21 -2.48 15.71 -23.71
N ASP A 22 -3.38 15.25 -22.83
CA ASP A 22 -3.80 15.95 -21.62
C ASP A 22 -2.92 15.64 -20.39
N GLY A 23 -1.86 14.84 -20.57
CA GLY A 23 -0.95 14.40 -19.53
C GLY A 23 -1.43 13.18 -18.74
N SER A 24 -2.63 12.65 -19.02
CA SER A 24 -3.15 11.47 -18.34
C SER A 24 -2.50 10.18 -18.83
N PHE A 25 -2.63 9.13 -18.02
CA PHE A 25 -2.18 7.79 -18.34
C PHE A 25 -3.35 6.80 -18.23
N ASN A 26 -3.63 6.07 -19.31
CA ASN A 26 -4.72 5.10 -19.33
C ASN A 26 -4.24 3.71 -18.86
N HIS A 27 -4.24 3.49 -17.54
CA HIS A 27 -3.82 2.22 -16.94
C HIS A 27 -4.67 1.02 -17.40
N ASP A 28 -5.98 1.22 -17.64
CA ASP A 28 -6.86 0.14 -18.08
C ASP A 28 -6.54 -0.29 -19.53
N LEU A 29 -6.29 0.67 -20.43
CA LEU A 29 -5.85 0.37 -21.80
C LEU A 29 -4.52 -0.37 -21.81
N LEU A 30 -3.57 0.02 -20.95
CA LEU A 30 -2.30 -0.69 -20.82
C LEU A 30 -2.52 -2.14 -20.34
N LYS A 31 -3.32 -2.33 -19.29
CA LYS A 31 -3.67 -3.68 -18.81
C LYS A 31 -4.36 -4.52 -19.89
N ALA A 32 -5.22 -3.91 -20.71
CA ALA A 32 -5.88 -4.58 -21.81
C ALA A 32 -4.86 -5.04 -22.88
N ARG A 33 -3.90 -4.18 -23.26
CA ARG A 33 -2.81 -4.53 -24.19
C ARG A 33 -1.92 -5.67 -23.66
N MET A 34 -1.76 -5.74 -22.34
CA MET A 34 -1.02 -6.82 -21.67
C MET A 34 -1.88 -8.09 -21.47
N GLY A 35 -3.19 -8.03 -21.71
CA GLY A 35 -4.10 -9.16 -21.50
C GLY A 35 -4.45 -9.44 -20.04
N VAL A 36 -4.25 -8.46 -19.16
CA VAL A 36 -4.44 -8.58 -17.69
C VAL A 36 -5.51 -7.63 -17.13
N LEU A 37 -6.31 -6.99 -17.99
CA LEU A 37 -7.45 -6.19 -17.55
C LEU A 37 -8.63 -7.09 -17.18
N GLY A 38 -8.86 -7.29 -15.89
CA GLY A 38 -10.01 -8.02 -15.39
C GLY A 38 -9.95 -8.29 -13.90
N TYR A 39 -10.72 -9.28 -13.45
CA TYR A 39 -10.85 -9.62 -12.03
C TYR A 39 -10.96 -11.13 -11.82
N GLY A 40 -10.60 -11.56 -10.60
CA GLY A 40 -10.60 -12.95 -10.19
C GLY A 40 -9.26 -13.64 -10.47
N ALA A 41 -9.20 -14.92 -10.10
CA ALA A 41 -7.95 -15.69 -10.08
C ALA A 41 -7.25 -15.79 -11.46
N ASP A 42 -7.99 -15.72 -12.56
CA ASP A 42 -7.42 -15.79 -13.91
C ASP A 42 -6.52 -14.58 -14.24
N PHE A 43 -6.69 -13.48 -13.53
CA PHE A 43 -5.92 -12.24 -13.70
C PHE A 43 -4.78 -12.10 -12.68
N GLY A 44 -4.60 -13.06 -11.78
CA GLY A 44 -3.51 -13.06 -10.79
C GLY A 44 -3.47 -11.77 -9.97
N TYR A 45 -2.28 -11.19 -9.79
CA TYR A 45 -2.06 -9.95 -9.05
C TYR A 45 -2.67 -8.70 -9.73
N TRP A 46 -3.16 -8.83 -10.97
CA TRP A 46 -3.81 -7.74 -11.70
C TRP A 46 -5.31 -7.66 -11.46
N SER A 47 -5.87 -8.62 -10.70
CA SER A 47 -7.30 -8.64 -10.36
C SER A 47 -7.70 -7.31 -9.73
N VAL A 48 -8.59 -6.58 -10.41
CA VAL A 48 -9.10 -5.31 -9.93
C VAL A 48 -10.57 -5.13 -10.32
N PRO A 49 -11.34 -4.36 -9.54
CA PRO A 49 -12.68 -3.97 -9.98
C PRO A 49 -12.53 -3.02 -11.19
N GLY A 50 -13.13 -3.37 -12.33
CA GLY A 50 -13.12 -2.51 -13.53
C GLY A 50 -13.93 -1.21 -13.37
N GLY A 51 -13.47 -0.11 -14.00
CA GLY A 51 -14.11 1.20 -14.00
C GLY A 51 -13.81 2.09 -12.77
N MET A 52 -14.49 3.24 -12.68
CA MET A 52 -14.25 4.26 -11.63
C MET A 52 -14.41 3.70 -10.20
N ARG A 53 -13.47 4.01 -9.31
CA ARG A 53 -13.42 3.46 -7.94
C ARG A 53 -13.74 4.58 -6.95
N SER A 54 -14.74 4.38 -6.10
CA SER A 54 -14.81 5.12 -4.83
C SER A 54 -13.93 4.38 -3.83
N HIS A 55 -13.15 5.12 -3.05
CA HIS A 55 -12.69 4.63 -1.75
C HIS A 55 -13.90 4.34 -0.86
N ASP A 56 -13.86 3.25 -0.10
CA ASP A 56 -14.84 2.89 0.94
C ASP A 56 -16.33 2.75 0.52
N GLY A 57 -16.66 2.97 -0.74
CA GLY A 57 -18.01 2.77 -1.24
C GLY A 57 -18.29 1.28 -1.42
N ALA A 58 -19.15 0.72 -0.58
CA ALA A 58 -19.90 -0.46 -0.96
C ALA A 58 -20.47 -0.22 -2.36
N ALA A 59 -20.32 -1.18 -3.28
CA ALA A 59 -20.81 -1.05 -4.65
C ALA A 59 -22.31 -0.65 -4.73
N SER A 60 -23.06 -0.80 -3.64
CA SER A 60 -24.43 -0.32 -3.43
C SER A 60 -24.57 1.21 -3.40
N THR A 61 -23.65 1.97 -2.80
CA THR A 61 -23.77 3.44 -2.64
C THR A 61 -23.53 4.18 -3.96
N LEU A 62 -22.69 3.63 -4.84
CA LEU A 62 -22.49 4.16 -6.21
C LEU A 62 -23.59 3.70 -7.18
N ALA A 63 -24.25 2.57 -6.93
CA ALA A 63 -25.36 2.09 -7.76
C ALA A 63 -26.60 2.98 -7.62
N THR A 64 -26.71 3.76 -6.54
CA THR A 64 -27.80 4.73 -6.32
C THR A 64 -27.48 6.13 -6.83
N MET A 65 -26.21 6.43 -7.17
CA MET A 65 -25.83 7.71 -7.76
C MET A 65 -26.38 7.80 -9.19
N LYS A 66 -27.27 8.76 -9.40
CA LYS A 66 -27.82 9.11 -10.71
C LYS A 66 -27.08 10.32 -11.26
N ASP A 67 -26.90 10.33 -12.57
CA ASP A 67 -26.38 11.47 -13.29
C ASP A 67 -27.28 12.70 -12.97
N PRO A 68 -26.71 13.82 -12.50
CA PRO A 68 -27.50 14.97 -12.07
C PRO A 68 -28.19 15.71 -13.24
N VAL A 69 -27.78 15.46 -14.49
CA VAL A 69 -28.33 16.09 -15.70
C VAL A 69 -29.36 15.18 -16.38
N PHE A 70 -29.09 13.87 -16.44
CA PHE A 70 -29.88 12.90 -17.19
C PHE A 70 -30.70 11.94 -16.31
N GLY A 71 -30.50 11.95 -14.99
CA GLY A 71 -31.24 11.11 -14.04
C GLY A 71 -31.02 9.59 -14.18
N LEU A 72 -30.10 9.18 -15.06
CA LEU A 72 -29.75 7.80 -15.31
C LEU A 72 -28.82 7.29 -14.21
N ALA A 73 -28.97 6.02 -13.82
CA ALA A 73 -27.99 5.39 -12.95
C ALA A 73 -26.61 5.50 -13.61
N MET A 74 -25.65 6.10 -12.89
CA MET A 74 -24.27 6.30 -13.38
C MET A 74 -23.57 4.97 -13.68
N ARG A 75 -24.14 3.85 -13.20
CA ARG A 75 -23.67 2.48 -13.44
C ARG A 75 -24.80 1.46 -13.57
N LYS A 76 -24.61 0.48 -14.45
CA LYS A 76 -25.32 -0.80 -14.36
C LYS A 76 -24.69 -1.65 -13.25
N PRO A 77 -25.47 -2.22 -12.31
CA PRO A 77 -24.94 -3.13 -11.30
C PRO A 77 -24.28 -4.35 -11.97
N ARG A 78 -23.16 -4.82 -11.42
CA ARG A 78 -22.47 -6.02 -11.93
C ARG A 78 -23.32 -7.26 -11.68
N LYS A 79 -23.27 -8.24 -12.59
CA LYS A 79 -23.93 -9.55 -12.41
C LYS A 79 -23.36 -10.36 -11.24
N LYS A 80 -22.07 -10.18 -10.93
CA LYS A 80 -21.41 -10.70 -9.72
C LYS A 80 -20.66 -9.57 -9.02
N PRO A 81 -20.78 -9.43 -7.70
CA PRO A 81 -19.98 -8.45 -6.94
C PRO A 81 -18.49 -8.83 -6.99
N TYR A 82 -17.62 -7.83 -6.97
CA TYR A 82 -16.18 -8.03 -6.82
C TYR A 82 -15.85 -8.16 -5.34
N THR A 83 -14.95 -9.07 -5.00
CA THR A 83 -14.46 -9.27 -3.63
C THR A 83 -12.96 -9.04 -3.60
N HIS A 84 -12.51 -8.06 -2.83
CA HIS A 84 -11.09 -7.86 -2.56
C HIS A 84 -10.52 -9.08 -1.83
N GLY A 85 -9.39 -9.60 -2.30
CA GLY A 85 -8.78 -10.79 -1.70
C GLY A 85 -9.53 -12.09 -1.99
N GLU A 86 -10.33 -12.15 -3.07
CA GLU A 86 -11.07 -13.36 -3.47
C GLU A 86 -10.16 -14.61 -3.51
N ILE A 87 -8.90 -14.42 -3.89
CA ILE A 87 -7.90 -15.50 -3.93
C ILE A 87 -7.71 -16.20 -2.58
N MET A 88 -7.86 -15.48 -1.47
CA MET A 88 -7.72 -16.02 -0.12
C MET A 88 -8.94 -16.83 0.35
N LEU A 89 -10.02 -16.87 -0.42
CA LEU A 89 -11.11 -17.82 -0.21
C LEU A 89 -10.73 -19.25 -0.61
N LYS A 90 -9.61 -19.42 -1.33
CA LYS A 90 -9.00 -20.73 -1.63
C LYS A 90 -8.13 -21.22 -0.47
N LYS A 91 -7.68 -22.47 -0.52
CA LYS A 91 -6.86 -23.11 0.53
C LYS A 91 -5.37 -22.79 0.43
N GLU A 92 -4.91 -22.42 -0.76
CA GLU A 92 -3.52 -22.18 -1.10
C GLU A 92 -3.38 -21.02 -2.09
N TRP A 93 -2.23 -20.36 -2.04
CA TRP A 93 -1.88 -19.33 -3.00
C TRP A 93 -1.47 -20.00 -4.32
N PRO A 94 -1.79 -19.42 -5.48
CA PRO A 94 -1.21 -19.89 -6.73
C PRO A 94 0.31 -19.74 -6.70
N LYS A 95 0.99 -20.44 -7.62
CA LYS A 95 2.42 -20.22 -7.82
C LYS A 95 2.67 -18.75 -8.12
N GLU A 96 3.73 -18.22 -7.52
CA GLU A 96 4.09 -16.81 -7.62
C GLU A 96 4.22 -16.36 -9.08
N ILE A 97 5.01 -17.10 -9.88
CA ILE A 97 5.27 -16.76 -11.28
C ILE A 97 3.99 -16.74 -12.13
N ASP A 98 3.06 -17.66 -11.89
CA ASP A 98 1.78 -17.73 -12.61
C ASP A 98 0.86 -16.56 -12.26
N SER A 99 1.01 -16.00 -11.05
CA SER A 99 0.21 -14.88 -10.55
C SER A 99 0.62 -13.54 -11.16
N TRP A 100 1.85 -13.45 -11.67
CA TRP A 100 2.33 -12.25 -12.37
C TRP A 100 1.70 -12.07 -13.75
N LYS A 101 1.22 -13.13 -14.41
CA LYS A 101 0.57 -13.07 -15.74
C LYS A 101 1.40 -12.30 -16.79
N LEU A 102 2.73 -12.33 -16.65
CA LEU A 102 3.65 -11.75 -17.63
C LEU A 102 4.03 -12.80 -18.68
N LYS A 103 4.24 -12.34 -19.91
CA LYS A 103 4.56 -13.23 -21.04
C LYS A 103 5.98 -13.79 -20.95
N ASP A 104 6.93 -12.97 -20.52
CA ASP A 104 8.33 -13.35 -20.34
C ASP A 104 8.62 -13.49 -18.84
N GLU A 105 9.06 -14.67 -18.41
CA GLU A 105 9.45 -14.92 -17.03
C GLU A 105 10.64 -14.06 -16.57
N LYS A 106 11.44 -13.53 -17.51
CA LYS A 106 12.54 -12.60 -17.20
C LYS A 106 12.04 -11.24 -16.70
N ASP A 107 10.79 -10.90 -16.99
CA ASP A 107 10.17 -9.67 -16.50
C ASP A 107 9.60 -9.82 -15.08
N VAL A 108 9.62 -11.04 -14.50
CA VAL A 108 9.07 -11.35 -13.19
C VAL A 108 10.13 -11.19 -12.09
N PRO A 109 9.93 -10.32 -11.07
CA PRO A 109 10.80 -10.27 -9.90
C PRO A 109 10.51 -11.47 -8.97
N ARG A 110 11.17 -12.60 -9.25
CA ARG A 110 10.98 -13.88 -8.55
C ARG A 110 11.23 -13.78 -7.05
N LEU A 111 10.40 -14.45 -6.24
CA LEU A 111 10.62 -14.64 -4.80
C LEU A 111 11.31 -15.97 -4.49
N PHE A 112 11.10 -16.98 -5.33
CA PHE A 112 11.69 -18.29 -5.16
C PHE A 112 12.81 -18.51 -6.18
N PHE A 113 14.01 -18.79 -5.67
CA PHE A 113 15.24 -18.79 -6.44
C PHE A 113 15.77 -20.19 -6.69
N THR A 114 16.44 -20.37 -7.83
CA THR A 114 17.10 -21.61 -8.24
C THR A 114 18.56 -21.29 -8.61
N LYS A 115 19.35 -22.31 -8.95
CA LYS A 115 20.72 -22.08 -9.45
C LYS A 115 20.73 -21.25 -10.74
N ASP A 116 19.73 -21.45 -11.59
CA ASP A 116 19.59 -20.75 -12.88
C ASP A 116 18.94 -19.37 -12.75
N SER A 117 18.38 -19.06 -11.58
CA SER A 117 17.76 -17.77 -11.25
C SER A 117 18.07 -17.43 -9.80
N PRO A 118 19.32 -17.00 -9.51
CA PRO A 118 19.76 -16.72 -8.15
C PRO A 118 19.08 -15.47 -7.57
N PRO A 119 19.05 -15.30 -6.24
CA PRO A 119 18.53 -14.09 -5.63
C PRO A 119 19.35 -12.85 -5.96
N PRO A 120 18.76 -11.64 -5.85
CA PRO A 120 19.53 -10.41 -5.92
C PRO A 120 20.55 -10.36 -4.78
N LYS A 121 21.64 -9.62 -4.98
CA LYS A 121 22.63 -9.41 -3.92
C LYS A 121 21.98 -8.70 -2.73
N LYS A 122 22.42 -9.02 -1.50
CA LYS A 122 22.05 -8.28 -0.29
C LYS A 122 22.19 -6.77 -0.54
N PRO A 123 21.11 -5.97 -0.43
CA PRO A 123 21.18 -4.55 -0.70
C PRO A 123 21.97 -3.82 0.39
N THR A 124 22.69 -2.77 0.02
CA THR A 124 23.20 -1.80 0.99
C THR A 124 22.12 -0.79 1.36
N TYR A 125 22.17 -0.23 2.57
CA TYR A 125 21.17 0.73 3.01
C TYR A 125 21.14 1.96 2.09
N GLY A 126 19.96 2.28 1.55
CA GLY A 126 19.79 3.38 0.60
C GLY A 126 20.22 3.08 -0.84
N GLN A 127 20.65 1.86 -1.17
CA GLN A 127 20.97 1.46 -2.55
C GLN A 127 19.74 1.58 -3.47
N VAL A 128 18.59 1.10 -2.97
CA VAL A 128 17.31 1.15 -3.65
C VAL A 128 16.58 2.39 -3.18
N LYS A 129 16.44 3.38 -4.07
CA LYS A 129 15.92 4.73 -3.75
C LYS A 129 14.87 5.24 -4.73
N ASP A 130 14.71 4.59 -5.87
CA ASP A 130 13.80 4.93 -6.97
C ASP A 130 13.59 3.70 -7.86
N TRP A 131 12.71 3.82 -8.86
CA TRP A 131 12.45 2.72 -9.80
C TRP A 131 13.72 2.24 -10.51
N GLU A 132 14.57 3.12 -11.04
CA GLU A 132 15.77 2.72 -11.78
C GLU A 132 16.73 1.90 -10.91
N SER A 133 16.97 2.34 -9.68
CA SER A 133 17.82 1.60 -8.72
C SER A 133 17.19 0.28 -8.28
N TRP A 134 15.87 0.20 -8.11
CA TRP A 134 15.19 -1.07 -7.81
C TRP A 134 15.30 -2.05 -9.00
N TYR A 135 15.01 -1.62 -10.23
CA TYR A 135 15.12 -2.45 -11.43
C TYR A 135 16.56 -2.94 -11.62
N ALA A 136 17.55 -2.05 -11.48
CA ALA A 136 18.96 -2.40 -11.58
C ALA A 136 19.38 -3.41 -10.49
N TRP A 137 18.98 -3.20 -9.23
CA TRP A 137 19.25 -4.14 -8.15
C TRP A 137 18.57 -5.49 -8.37
N ARG A 138 17.37 -5.49 -8.96
CA ARG A 138 16.61 -6.71 -9.25
C ARG A 138 17.10 -7.47 -10.47
N GLY A 139 17.93 -6.84 -11.32
CA GLY A 139 18.33 -7.38 -12.61
C GLY A 139 17.19 -7.37 -13.63
N LEU A 140 16.23 -6.44 -13.50
CA LEU A 140 15.12 -6.26 -14.44
C LEU A 140 15.42 -5.16 -15.44
N GLU A 141 14.96 -5.34 -16.67
CA GLU A 141 14.91 -4.26 -17.66
C GLU A 141 13.68 -3.38 -17.43
N MET A 142 13.79 -2.08 -17.72
CA MET A 142 12.66 -1.13 -17.60
C MET A 142 11.44 -1.49 -18.46
N LYS A 143 11.59 -2.41 -19.42
CA LYS A 143 10.45 -2.96 -20.18
C LYS A 143 9.51 -3.82 -19.34
N SER A 144 9.98 -4.39 -18.23
CA SER A 144 9.12 -5.14 -17.32
C SER A 144 8.06 -4.19 -16.72
N PRO A 145 6.78 -4.57 -16.73
CA PRO A 145 5.70 -3.76 -16.16
C PRO A 145 5.58 -3.90 -14.64
N ALA A 146 6.55 -4.50 -13.95
CA ALA A 146 6.48 -4.80 -12.52
C ALA A 146 6.17 -3.57 -11.64
N ALA A 147 6.63 -2.37 -12.01
CA ALA A 147 6.32 -1.12 -11.33
C ALA A 147 4.81 -0.82 -11.18
N LEU A 148 3.95 -1.43 -12.00
CA LEU A 148 2.49 -1.26 -11.91
C LEU A 148 1.84 -2.05 -10.76
N LEU A 149 2.55 -3.03 -10.21
CA LEU A 149 2.12 -3.85 -9.07
C LEU A 149 2.98 -3.61 -7.83
N MET A 150 4.26 -3.32 -8.01
CA MET A 150 5.23 -3.14 -6.92
C MET A 150 5.15 -1.78 -6.24
N ASP A 151 4.27 -0.87 -6.72
CA ASP A 151 4.12 0.45 -6.12
C ASP A 151 3.70 0.36 -4.65
N PHE A 152 2.86 -0.59 -4.26
CA PHE A 152 2.46 -0.77 -2.85
C PHE A 152 3.62 -1.23 -1.94
N PRO A 153 4.27 -2.38 -2.18
CA PRO A 153 5.34 -2.84 -1.29
C PRO A 153 6.52 -1.88 -1.25
N LEU A 154 6.89 -1.25 -2.38
CA LEU A 154 8.00 -0.30 -2.40
C LEU A 154 7.64 1.06 -1.78
N SER A 155 6.36 1.47 -1.81
CA SER A 155 5.92 2.61 -1.02
C SER A 155 6.05 2.32 0.48
N VAL A 156 5.65 1.13 0.94
CA VAL A 156 5.86 0.73 2.34
C VAL A 156 7.34 0.72 2.70
N TYR A 157 8.21 0.19 1.83
CA TYR A 157 9.66 0.25 2.03
C TYR A 157 10.15 1.69 2.23
N HIS A 158 9.71 2.61 1.37
CA HIS A 158 10.07 4.02 1.46
C HIS A 158 9.54 4.68 2.74
N LEU A 159 8.29 4.41 3.12
CA LEU A 159 7.71 4.94 4.36
C LEU A 159 8.51 4.47 5.59
N LEU A 160 8.86 3.18 5.67
CA LEU A 160 9.57 2.61 6.81
C LEU A 160 11.03 3.07 6.90
N THR A 161 11.71 3.26 5.76
CA THR A 161 13.16 3.56 5.72
C THR A 161 13.49 5.04 5.63
N LYS A 162 12.64 5.85 4.97
CA LYS A 162 12.95 7.27 4.69
C LYS A 162 12.05 8.24 5.44
N ILE A 163 10.75 7.95 5.52
CA ILE A 163 9.80 8.87 6.15
C ILE A 163 9.76 8.68 7.67
N LEU A 164 9.62 7.43 8.11
CA LEU A 164 9.57 7.09 9.53
C LEU A 164 10.94 6.76 10.11
N ASP A 165 11.90 6.35 9.26
CA ASP A 165 13.23 5.88 9.65
C ASP A 165 13.16 4.91 10.85
N VAL A 166 12.31 3.88 10.76
CA VAL A 166 12.15 2.86 11.83
C VAL A 166 13.01 1.63 11.59
N VAL A 167 13.59 1.48 10.40
CA VAL A 167 14.50 0.39 10.06
C VAL A 167 15.88 0.65 10.69
N ASN A 168 16.51 -0.41 11.21
CA ASN A 168 17.86 -0.37 11.75
C ASN A 168 18.86 -0.91 10.70
N PRO A 169 19.66 -0.06 10.04
CA PRO A 169 20.64 -0.51 9.05
C PRO A 169 21.78 -1.35 9.65
N GLU A 170 22.01 -1.24 10.96
CA GLU A 170 23.06 -1.97 11.69
C GLU A 170 22.64 -3.38 12.14
N SER A 171 21.45 -3.83 11.76
CA SER A 171 20.99 -5.18 12.08
C SER A 171 21.86 -6.24 11.43
N THR A 172 22.23 -7.25 12.23
CA THR A 172 23.12 -8.35 11.83
C THR A 172 22.42 -9.70 11.97
N PRO A 173 22.97 -10.80 11.42
CA PRO A 173 22.38 -12.13 11.61
C PRO A 173 22.24 -12.55 13.08
N SER A 174 23.11 -12.07 13.98
CA SER A 174 23.04 -12.34 15.43
C SER A 174 22.21 -11.33 16.22
N LYS A 175 21.97 -10.13 15.67
CA LYS A 175 21.16 -9.07 16.26
C LYS A 175 20.15 -8.56 15.23
N ARG A 176 19.19 -9.43 14.93
CA ARG A 176 18.10 -9.14 13.99
C ARG A 176 17.14 -8.11 14.59
N GLN A 177 16.55 -7.29 13.74
CA GLN A 177 15.47 -6.39 14.13
C GLN A 177 14.12 -7.11 13.96
N THR A 178 13.22 -6.97 14.91
CA THR A 178 11.80 -7.33 14.73
C THR A 178 10.99 -6.04 14.56
N LEU A 179 10.08 -6.02 13.59
CA LEU A 179 9.18 -4.90 13.35
C LEU A 179 7.75 -5.40 13.17
N ARG A 180 6.81 -4.90 13.96
CA ARG A 180 5.37 -5.04 13.76
C ARG A 180 4.83 -3.76 13.13
N VAL A 181 4.31 -3.87 11.91
CA VAL A 181 3.75 -2.74 11.17
C VAL A 181 2.27 -2.96 10.92
N HIS A 182 1.46 -1.99 11.31
CA HIS A 182 0.03 -1.99 10.99
C HIS A 182 -0.19 -1.27 9.67
N TYR A 183 -0.78 -1.98 8.71
CA TYR A 183 -1.20 -1.44 7.43
C TYR A 183 -2.69 -1.12 7.51
N VAL A 184 -3.05 0.16 7.49
CA VAL A 184 -4.43 0.63 7.69
C VAL A 184 -5.03 1.13 6.38
N GLY A 185 -6.33 0.88 6.16
CA GLY A 185 -7.04 1.32 4.96
C GLY A 185 -6.82 0.40 3.76
N VAL A 186 -6.59 -0.89 4.02
CA VAL A 186 -6.37 -1.90 2.98
C VAL A 186 -7.61 -2.04 2.11
N GLU A 187 -7.42 -2.10 0.79
CA GLU A 187 -8.45 -2.42 -0.19
C GLU A 187 -7.97 -3.49 -1.17
N LEU A 188 -7.34 -3.07 -2.27
CA LEU A 188 -6.95 -3.90 -3.42
C LEU A 188 -5.66 -4.69 -3.17
N GLU A 189 -4.90 -4.33 -2.14
CA GLU A 189 -3.66 -4.99 -1.74
C GLU A 189 -3.89 -6.45 -1.33
N LEU A 190 -5.11 -6.78 -0.88
CA LEU A 190 -5.48 -8.16 -0.55
C LEU A 190 -5.35 -9.15 -1.72
N ASP A 191 -5.39 -8.65 -2.96
CA ASP A 191 -5.28 -9.49 -4.16
C ASP A 191 -3.83 -9.91 -4.46
N PHE A 192 -2.83 -9.30 -3.80
CA PHE A 192 -1.41 -9.53 -4.09
C PHE A 192 -0.48 -9.47 -2.86
N LEU A 193 -0.96 -9.95 -1.70
CA LEU A 193 -0.15 -10.03 -0.47
C LEU A 193 1.25 -10.65 -0.65
N PRO A 194 1.47 -11.68 -1.48
CA PRO A 194 2.81 -12.23 -1.69
C PRO A 194 3.85 -11.22 -2.19
N LEU A 195 3.46 -10.15 -2.88
CA LEU A 195 4.38 -9.13 -3.38
C LEU A 195 5.07 -8.34 -2.26
N PHE A 196 4.49 -8.29 -1.06
CA PHE A 196 5.13 -7.69 0.12
C PHE A 196 6.35 -8.47 0.61
N SER A 197 6.58 -9.70 0.12
CA SER A 197 7.83 -10.45 0.31
C SER A 197 9.08 -9.71 -0.18
N GLU A 198 8.93 -8.74 -1.09
CA GLU A 198 10.03 -7.89 -1.53
C GLU A 198 10.65 -7.10 -0.34
N LEU A 199 9.85 -6.76 0.68
CA LEU A 199 10.35 -6.12 1.91
C LEU A 199 11.37 -7.01 2.64
N ALA A 200 11.17 -8.32 2.65
CA ALA A 200 12.11 -9.26 3.28
C ALA A 200 13.45 -9.36 2.52
N LEU A 201 13.45 -9.09 1.21
CA LEU A 201 14.67 -9.01 0.39
C LEU A 201 15.37 -7.66 0.56
N LEU A 202 14.60 -6.57 0.71
CA LEU A 202 15.09 -5.20 0.85
C LEU A 202 15.55 -4.83 2.27
N LEU A 203 15.04 -5.54 3.29
CA LEU A 203 15.32 -5.32 4.71
C LEU A 203 16.11 -6.52 5.28
N PRO A 204 17.42 -6.59 5.01
CA PRO A 204 18.25 -7.69 5.47
C PRO A 204 18.29 -7.74 7.01
N ASN A 205 18.28 -8.95 7.58
CA ASN A 205 18.32 -9.17 9.02
C ASN A 205 17.12 -8.57 9.79
N THR A 206 16.00 -8.34 9.12
CA THR A 206 14.75 -7.85 9.73
C THR A 206 13.66 -8.91 9.65
N ASP A 207 12.93 -9.10 10.75
CA ASP A 207 11.74 -9.96 10.85
C ASP A 207 10.49 -9.07 10.96
N LEU A 208 9.74 -9.01 9.87
CA LEU A 208 8.60 -8.11 9.71
C LEU A 208 7.28 -8.85 9.93
N THR A 209 6.40 -8.29 10.76
CA THR A 209 4.99 -8.69 10.83
C THR A 209 4.14 -7.56 10.29
N LEU A 210 3.46 -7.78 9.16
CA LEU A 210 2.45 -6.85 8.64
C LEU A 210 1.06 -7.31 9.09
N ILE A 211 0.30 -6.42 9.70
CA ILE A 211 -1.09 -6.68 10.08
C ILE A 211 -1.97 -5.73 9.28
N PHE A 212 -2.86 -6.30 8.46
CA PHE A 212 -3.71 -5.57 7.54
C PHE A 212 -5.05 -5.25 8.21
N PHE A 213 -5.47 -3.99 8.15
CA PHE A 213 -6.72 -3.47 8.71
C PHE A 213 -7.54 -2.76 7.64
N GLY A 214 -8.86 -2.88 7.76
CA GLY A 214 -9.81 -2.17 6.92
C GLY A 214 -11.12 -2.94 6.79
N LYS A 215 -12.17 -2.25 6.36
CA LYS A 215 -13.50 -2.85 6.23
C LYS A 215 -13.50 -4.09 5.35
N VAL A 216 -12.82 -4.04 4.20
CA VAL A 216 -12.77 -5.20 3.30
C VAL A 216 -12.00 -6.38 3.89
N VAL A 217 -11.03 -6.12 4.79
CA VAL A 217 -10.29 -7.17 5.51
C VAL A 217 -11.26 -7.91 6.45
N HIS A 218 -11.97 -7.14 7.28
CA HIS A 218 -12.98 -7.66 8.18
C HIS A 218 -14.04 -8.46 7.40
N ASP A 219 -14.64 -7.87 6.38
CA ASP A 219 -15.72 -8.49 5.61
C ASP A 219 -15.26 -9.77 4.90
N LEU A 220 -14.03 -9.80 4.37
CA LEU A 220 -13.43 -10.99 3.77
C LEU A 220 -13.29 -12.12 4.78
N VAL A 221 -12.70 -11.86 5.95
CA VAL A 221 -12.45 -12.89 6.96
C VAL A 221 -13.76 -13.41 7.56
N ILE A 222 -14.72 -12.53 7.87
CA ILE A 222 -16.04 -12.95 8.36
C ILE A 222 -16.76 -13.81 7.31
N THR A 223 -16.69 -13.43 6.04
CA THR A 223 -17.25 -14.23 4.94
C THR A 223 -16.55 -15.58 4.80
N ALA A 224 -15.22 -15.59 4.89
CA ALA A 224 -14.41 -16.80 4.80
C ALA A 224 -14.71 -17.78 5.95
N ARG A 225 -14.77 -17.30 7.19
CA ARG A 225 -15.13 -18.10 8.37
C ARG A 225 -16.51 -18.76 8.22
N LYS A 226 -17.48 -18.06 7.61
CA LYS A 226 -18.86 -18.56 7.42
C LYS A 226 -19.03 -19.49 6.22
N ARG A 227 -18.38 -19.19 5.09
CA ARG A 227 -18.67 -19.83 3.79
C ARG A 227 -17.52 -20.65 3.20
N TYR A 228 -16.30 -20.41 3.67
CA TYR A 228 -15.08 -21.03 3.15
C TYR A 228 -14.18 -21.50 4.31
N PRO A 229 -14.67 -22.39 5.20
CA PRO A 229 -13.88 -22.87 6.33
C PRO A 229 -12.58 -23.53 5.87
N GLY A 230 -11.47 -23.18 6.51
CA GLY A 230 -10.13 -23.67 6.16
C GLY A 230 -9.48 -23.00 4.95
N SER A 231 -10.07 -21.92 4.43
CA SER A 231 -9.44 -21.05 3.42
C SER A 231 -8.27 -20.25 4.02
N LEU A 232 -7.42 -19.69 3.16
CA LEU A 232 -6.29 -18.85 3.56
C LEU A 232 -6.72 -17.70 4.49
N ALA A 233 -7.81 -17.01 4.16
CA ALA A 233 -8.34 -15.89 4.94
C ALA A 233 -8.76 -16.27 6.37
N THR A 234 -8.92 -17.56 6.67
CA THR A 234 -9.25 -18.04 8.03
C THR A 234 -8.03 -18.38 8.88
N LYS A 235 -6.82 -18.33 8.32
CA LYS A 235 -5.57 -18.64 9.03
C LYS A 235 -5.07 -17.41 9.80
N ASP A 236 -4.39 -17.65 10.92
CA ASP A 236 -3.75 -16.58 11.72
C ASP A 236 -2.68 -15.82 10.91
N THR A 237 -1.96 -16.56 10.06
CA THR A 237 -0.99 -16.01 9.10
C THR A 237 -1.43 -16.42 7.71
N VAL A 238 -1.81 -15.44 6.88
CA VAL A 238 -2.34 -15.69 5.54
C VAL A 238 -1.23 -15.83 4.49
N TRP A 239 -0.06 -15.27 4.78
CA TRP A 239 1.15 -15.40 3.96
C TRP A 239 2.40 -15.26 4.83
N ASN A 240 3.44 -16.03 4.53
CA ASN A 240 4.77 -15.83 5.08
C ASN A 240 5.85 -16.08 4.03
N TYR A 241 7.00 -15.47 4.23
CA TYR A 241 8.16 -15.65 3.37
C TYR A 241 9.45 -15.33 4.13
N THR A 242 10.49 -16.12 3.88
CA THR A 242 11.84 -15.89 4.40
C THR A 242 12.80 -15.83 3.22
N ALA A 243 13.50 -14.71 3.09
CA ALA A 243 14.47 -14.51 2.04
C ALA A 243 15.69 -15.44 2.21
N PRO A 244 16.45 -15.74 1.15
CA PRO A 244 17.68 -16.51 1.25
C PRO A 244 18.69 -15.88 2.22
N LYS A 245 19.49 -16.71 2.91
CA LYS A 245 20.50 -16.22 3.88
C LYS A 245 21.50 -15.25 3.24
N GLU A 246 21.86 -15.47 1.97
CA GLU A 246 22.78 -14.62 1.20
C GLU A 246 22.25 -13.20 0.96
N THR A 247 20.93 -12.98 1.03
CA THR A 247 20.33 -11.63 0.95
C THR A 247 20.20 -10.97 2.33
N GLY A 248 20.72 -11.60 3.40
CA GLY A 248 20.50 -11.21 4.79
C GLY A 248 19.32 -11.93 5.45
N GLY A 249 18.60 -12.78 4.72
CA GLY A 249 17.58 -13.67 5.25
C GLY A 249 16.47 -12.97 6.03
N GLY A 250 16.05 -11.78 5.61
CA GLY A 250 14.89 -11.10 6.19
C GLY A 250 13.63 -11.97 6.08
N SER A 251 12.65 -11.74 6.94
CA SER A 251 11.38 -12.49 6.91
C SER A 251 10.19 -11.55 6.96
N ILE A 252 9.07 -12.02 6.43
CA ILE A 252 7.77 -11.35 6.53
C ILE A 252 6.68 -12.35 6.89
N SER A 253 5.79 -11.95 7.79
CA SER A 253 4.52 -12.61 8.10
C SER A 253 3.39 -11.62 7.92
N ILE A 254 2.32 -12.02 7.21
CA ILE A 254 1.16 -11.17 6.95
C ILE A 254 -0.06 -11.77 7.65
N LYS A 255 -0.75 -10.93 8.42
CA LYS A 255 -1.98 -11.25 9.16
C LYS A 255 -3.11 -10.31 8.75
N LEU A 256 -4.35 -10.77 8.94
CA LEU A 256 -5.56 -9.99 8.71
C LEU A 256 -6.24 -9.72 10.06
N TRP A 257 -6.50 -8.45 10.36
CA TRP A 257 -7.27 -8.10 11.55
C TRP A 257 -8.76 -8.09 11.23
N ALA A 258 -9.49 -9.02 11.86
CA ALA A 258 -10.91 -9.23 11.61
C ALA A 258 -11.80 -8.95 12.83
N GLU A 259 -11.22 -8.49 13.93
CA GLU A 259 -11.97 -8.25 15.17
C GLU A 259 -12.70 -6.90 15.17
N ALA A 260 -12.33 -5.98 14.26
CA ALA A 260 -13.01 -4.72 14.02
C ALA A 260 -12.88 -4.28 12.55
N GLU A 261 -13.87 -3.52 12.06
CA GLU A 261 -13.84 -2.94 10.70
C GLU A 261 -12.81 -1.81 10.55
N LEU A 262 -12.56 -1.07 11.63
CA LEU A 262 -11.69 0.10 11.66
C LEU A 262 -10.52 -0.11 12.64
N TRP A 263 -9.41 0.58 12.37
CA TRP A 263 -8.30 0.67 13.30
C TRP A 263 -8.62 1.70 14.38
N THR A 264 -8.83 1.25 15.61
CA THR A 264 -9.27 2.07 16.75
C THR A 264 -8.46 1.71 18.00
N ARG A 265 -8.76 2.36 19.14
CA ARG A 265 -8.10 2.09 20.41
C ARG A 265 -8.20 0.63 20.85
N ALA A 266 -9.28 -0.05 20.47
CA ALA A 266 -9.52 -1.45 20.78
C ALA A 266 -8.39 -2.38 20.27
N VAL A 267 -7.68 -1.99 19.21
CA VAL A 267 -6.52 -2.76 18.71
C VAL A 267 -5.39 -2.78 19.75
N LEU A 268 -5.08 -1.63 20.35
CA LEU A 268 -4.05 -1.53 21.39
C LEU A 268 -4.50 -2.20 22.69
N ASP A 269 -5.78 -2.06 23.04
CA ASP A 269 -6.35 -2.69 24.23
C ASP A 269 -6.36 -4.23 24.13
N ALA A 270 -6.42 -4.77 22.90
CA ALA A 270 -6.24 -6.19 22.62
C ALA A 270 -4.77 -6.65 22.66
N GLY A 271 -3.81 -5.76 22.93
CA GLY A 271 -2.38 -6.08 23.03
C GLY A 271 -1.61 -6.00 21.70
N GLU A 272 -2.24 -5.58 20.61
CA GLU A 272 -1.56 -5.41 19.33
C GLU A 272 -0.94 -4.01 19.22
N TYR A 273 0.29 -3.87 19.71
CA TYR A 273 1.06 -2.62 19.64
C TYR A 273 1.99 -2.60 18.42
N PRO A 274 1.85 -1.63 17.50
CA PRO A 274 2.75 -1.50 16.36
C PRO A 274 4.04 -0.74 16.70
N ASP A 275 5.12 -1.09 16.01
CA ASP A 275 6.33 -0.27 15.92
C ASP A 275 6.17 0.87 14.90
N ALA A 276 5.31 0.67 13.89
CA ALA A 276 4.93 1.69 12.93
C ALA A 276 3.55 1.42 12.33
N ILE A 277 2.90 2.48 11.85
CA ILE A 277 1.69 2.43 11.05
C ILE A 277 1.98 2.99 9.66
N VAL A 278 1.43 2.35 8.64
CA VAL A 278 1.44 2.84 7.28
C VAL A 278 0.04 2.80 6.69
N ALA A 279 -0.29 3.79 5.86
CA ALA A 279 -1.50 3.78 5.04
C ALA A 279 -1.18 4.31 3.64
N ILE A 280 -1.67 3.64 2.60
CA ILE A 280 -1.34 3.99 1.23
C ILE A 280 -2.56 4.62 0.56
N ASN A 281 -2.35 5.73 -0.15
CA ASN A 281 -3.42 6.54 -0.73
C ASN A 281 -4.52 6.89 0.28
N ALA A 282 -4.12 7.33 1.47
CA ALA A 282 -4.97 7.28 2.66
C ALA A 282 -6.20 8.19 2.57
N GLY A 283 -6.11 9.34 1.90
CA GLY A 283 -7.20 10.32 1.92
C GLY A 283 -7.48 10.82 3.34
N LEU A 284 -6.44 11.16 4.09
CA LEU A 284 -6.49 11.36 5.55
C LEU A 284 -7.56 12.38 6.00
N CYS A 285 -7.74 13.47 5.25
CA CYS A 285 -8.76 14.49 5.51
C CYS A 285 -10.08 14.27 4.74
N ALA A 286 -10.22 13.18 4.01
CA ALA A 286 -11.41 12.86 3.21
C ALA A 286 -12.40 11.93 3.94
N TYR A 287 -11.93 11.19 4.96
CA TYR A 287 -12.74 10.19 5.67
C TYR A 287 -12.64 10.35 7.18
N GLU A 288 -13.81 10.34 7.86
CA GLU A 288 -13.89 10.46 9.32
C GLU A 288 -13.27 9.25 10.05
N SER A 289 -13.20 8.09 9.38
CA SER A 289 -12.58 6.87 9.90
C SER A 289 -11.10 7.04 10.27
N TRP A 290 -10.44 8.09 9.79
CA TRP A 290 -9.06 8.43 10.15
C TRP A 290 -8.89 9.15 11.48
N ALA A 291 -9.98 9.63 12.11
CA ALA A 291 -9.90 10.36 13.38
C ALA A 291 -9.15 9.57 14.46
N ASP A 292 -9.52 8.29 14.65
CA ASP A 292 -8.91 7.40 15.64
C ASP A 292 -7.42 7.11 15.32
N PRO A 293 -7.04 6.65 14.12
CA PRO A 293 -5.64 6.48 13.75
C PRO A 293 -4.79 7.73 14.00
N ILE A 294 -5.27 8.93 13.63
CA ILE A 294 -4.53 10.18 13.84
C ILE A 294 -4.39 10.48 15.33
N LEU A 295 -5.49 10.48 16.08
CA LEU A 295 -5.51 10.86 17.49
C LEU A 295 -4.67 9.90 18.33
N ILE A 296 -4.89 8.59 18.18
CA ILE A 296 -4.29 7.57 19.03
C ILE A 296 -2.78 7.47 18.75
N THR A 297 -2.36 7.55 17.49
CA THR A 297 -0.92 7.51 17.16
C THR A 297 -0.21 8.75 17.67
N ALA A 298 -0.82 9.94 17.54
CA ALA A 298 -0.22 11.18 18.03
C ALA A 298 -0.16 11.23 19.56
N ALA A 299 -1.20 10.73 20.25
CA ALA A 299 -1.23 10.63 21.71
C ALA A 299 -0.23 9.58 22.25
N GLY A 300 0.00 8.49 21.51
CA GLY A 300 0.92 7.41 21.86
C GLY A 300 2.34 7.55 21.31
N ASP A 301 2.64 8.62 20.58
CA ASP A 301 3.90 8.79 19.81
C ASP A 301 4.26 7.57 18.95
N ILE A 302 3.26 6.94 18.34
CA ILE A 302 3.44 5.78 17.47
C ILE A 302 3.81 6.29 16.06
N PRO A 303 4.94 5.88 15.46
CA PRO A 303 5.31 6.27 14.11
C PRO A 303 4.19 5.97 13.11
N PHE A 304 3.76 6.98 12.34
CA PHE A 304 2.69 6.83 11.36
C PHE A 304 2.98 7.68 10.13
N ALA A 305 3.00 7.07 8.95
CA ALA A 305 3.14 7.78 7.68
C ALA A 305 2.14 7.29 6.65
N ILE A 306 1.83 8.16 5.69
CA ILE A 306 0.91 7.87 4.61
C ILE A 306 1.55 8.06 3.24
N THR A 307 0.93 7.50 2.21
CA THR A 307 1.02 8.08 0.88
C THR A 307 -0.33 8.61 0.42
N GLU A 308 -0.30 9.46 -0.61
CA GLU A 308 -1.46 10.15 -1.14
C GLU A 308 -1.34 10.37 -2.64
N TYR A 309 -2.49 10.56 -3.32
CA TYR A 309 -2.50 10.73 -4.77
C TYR A 309 -2.02 12.09 -5.23
N ALA A 310 -2.51 13.13 -4.56
CA ALA A 310 -2.48 14.50 -5.04
C ALA A 310 -1.70 15.39 -4.09
N GLU A 311 -0.82 16.21 -4.66
CA GLU A 311 0.02 17.18 -3.94
C GLU A 311 -0.82 18.09 -3.05
N GLN A 312 -1.97 18.54 -3.56
CA GLN A 312 -2.87 19.43 -2.83
C GLN A 312 -3.52 18.74 -1.64
N SER A 313 -3.77 17.43 -1.75
CA SER A 313 -4.33 16.64 -0.66
C SER A 313 -3.31 16.53 0.48
N THR A 314 -2.03 16.28 0.15
CA THR A 314 -0.96 16.30 1.16
C THR A 314 -0.71 17.67 1.75
N ASP A 315 -0.71 18.74 0.95
CA ASP A 315 -0.54 20.11 1.45
C ASP A 315 -1.66 20.48 2.42
N LEU A 316 -2.91 20.11 2.09
CA LEU A 316 -4.05 20.29 2.96
C LEU A 316 -3.90 19.49 4.26
N CYS A 317 -3.52 18.21 4.18
CA CYS A 317 -3.31 17.38 5.37
C CYS A 317 -2.22 17.97 6.28
N ALA A 318 -1.09 18.37 5.70
CA ALA A 318 0.01 18.99 6.44
C ALA A 318 -0.40 20.29 7.15
N ALA A 319 -1.26 21.09 6.51
CA ALA A 319 -1.78 22.32 7.11
C ALA A 319 -2.89 22.09 8.17
N MET A 320 -3.64 21.01 8.05
CA MET A 320 -4.79 20.71 8.91
C MET A 320 -4.42 19.89 10.14
N LEU A 321 -3.51 18.93 10.04
CA LEU A 321 -3.15 18.02 11.13
C LEU A 321 -2.77 18.73 12.44
N PRO A 322 -1.90 19.77 12.44
CA PRO A 322 -1.58 20.49 13.68
C PRO A 322 -2.83 21.09 14.33
N LYS A 323 -3.73 21.67 13.53
CA LYS A 323 -4.96 22.31 14.00
C LYS A 323 -5.95 21.28 14.54
N MET A 324 -6.08 20.15 13.85
CA MET A 324 -6.92 19.03 14.27
C MET A 324 -6.45 18.50 15.64
N LEU A 325 -5.17 18.17 15.78
CA LEU A 325 -4.61 17.66 17.04
C LEU A 325 -4.77 18.67 18.19
N GLN A 326 -4.51 19.95 17.93
CA GLN A 326 -4.72 21.02 18.92
C GLN A 326 -6.18 21.14 19.36
N SER A 327 -7.13 21.00 18.42
CA SER A 327 -8.55 21.07 18.73
C SER A 327 -9.05 19.92 19.61
N TRP A 328 -8.33 18.79 19.63
CA TRP A 328 -8.66 17.63 20.46
C TRP A 328 -8.09 17.69 21.88
N ILE A 329 -7.08 18.53 22.15
CA ILE A 329 -6.45 18.64 23.48
C ILE A 329 -7.48 18.84 24.61
N PRO A 330 -8.48 19.75 24.49
CA PRO A 330 -9.46 19.96 25.58
C PRO A 330 -10.34 18.75 25.87
N MET A 331 -10.41 17.78 24.95
CA MET A 331 -11.19 16.54 25.09
C MET A 331 -10.38 15.42 25.78
N ILE A 332 -9.09 15.63 26.04
CA ILE A 332 -8.19 14.62 26.58
C ILE A 332 -7.92 14.88 28.07
N ASN A 333 -8.36 13.93 28.90
CA ASN A 333 -8.15 14.00 30.35
C ASN A 333 -6.74 13.57 30.79
N ASP A 334 -6.05 12.74 29.99
CA ASP A 334 -4.70 12.29 30.29
C ASP A 334 -3.66 13.35 29.91
N GLN A 335 -2.96 13.89 30.91
CA GLN A 335 -1.99 14.96 30.71
C GLN A 335 -0.82 14.53 29.81
N ARG A 336 -0.41 13.26 29.86
CA ARG A 336 0.66 12.75 28.97
C ARG A 336 0.23 12.79 27.51
N SER A 337 -0.98 12.30 27.21
CA SER A 337 -1.57 12.34 25.87
C SER A 337 -1.77 13.78 25.39
N ALA A 338 -2.28 14.68 26.24
CA ALA A 338 -2.44 16.11 25.90
C ALA A 338 -1.09 16.78 25.54
N MET A 339 -0.02 16.48 26.30
CA MET A 339 1.33 16.93 25.97
C MET A 339 1.83 16.34 24.64
N ALA A 340 1.57 15.06 24.38
CA ALA A 340 1.95 14.43 23.12
C ALA A 340 1.24 15.08 21.91
N LEU A 341 -0.05 15.38 22.02
CA LEU A 341 -0.80 16.09 20.97
C LEU A 341 -0.27 17.51 20.70
N SER A 342 0.28 18.16 21.73
CA SER A 342 0.85 19.51 21.63
C SER A 342 2.24 19.56 20.98
N LYS A 343 2.89 18.41 20.74
CA LYS A 343 4.22 18.37 20.13
C LYS A 343 4.20 18.96 18.72
N SER A 344 5.15 19.85 18.45
CA SER A 344 5.45 20.28 17.08
C SER A 344 6.03 19.10 16.30
N ARG A 345 5.45 18.81 15.14
CA ARG A 345 5.85 17.72 14.25
C ARG A 345 6.09 18.27 12.85
N SER A 346 7.01 17.66 12.11
CA SER A 346 7.10 17.90 10.67
C SER A 346 5.99 17.11 9.98
N TYR A 347 5.29 17.78 9.07
CA TYR A 347 4.31 17.18 8.16
C TYR A 347 4.76 17.41 6.70
N GLU A 348 6.06 17.56 6.47
CA GLU A 348 6.61 17.81 5.15
C GLU A 348 6.29 16.64 4.22
N ALA A 349 5.49 16.92 3.20
CA ALA A 349 5.19 15.98 2.15
C ALA A 349 6.34 15.95 1.13
N THR A 350 6.76 14.75 0.76
CA THR A 350 7.79 14.51 -0.27
C THR A 350 7.19 13.69 -1.41
N ILE A 351 7.87 13.68 -2.55
CA ILE A 351 7.52 12.75 -3.62
C ILE A 351 7.90 11.35 -3.15
N ASN A 352 6.98 10.40 -3.35
CA ASN A 352 7.31 8.99 -3.21
C ASN A 352 7.96 8.50 -4.53
N PRO A 353 9.24 8.10 -4.52
CA PRO A 353 9.94 7.69 -5.73
C PRO A 353 9.46 6.32 -6.26
N PHE A 354 8.64 5.60 -5.50
CA PHE A 354 8.01 4.34 -5.89
C PHE A 354 6.51 4.49 -6.16
N HIS A 355 6.08 5.68 -6.58
CA HIS A 355 4.74 5.92 -7.09
C HIS A 355 4.44 5.00 -8.29
N ARG A 356 3.17 4.69 -8.57
CA ARG A 356 2.84 3.98 -9.82
C ARG A 356 3.15 4.88 -11.02
N PRO A 357 3.88 4.40 -12.04
CA PRO A 357 4.09 5.20 -13.24
C PRO A 357 2.77 5.58 -13.92
N GLY A 358 2.64 6.86 -14.28
CA GLY A 358 1.50 7.43 -15.00
C GLY A 358 0.44 8.11 -14.12
N GLN A 359 -0.07 9.24 -14.60
CA GLN A 359 -1.09 10.04 -13.93
C GLN A 359 -2.50 9.43 -14.07
N ARG A 360 -3.28 9.46 -12.98
CA ARG A 360 -4.68 9.00 -12.97
C ARG A 360 -5.51 9.81 -13.96
N SER A 361 -6.35 9.10 -14.71
CA SER A 361 -7.32 9.69 -15.65
C SER A 361 -8.52 10.26 -14.89
N ILE A 362 -8.33 11.35 -14.13
CA ILE A 362 -9.44 12.12 -13.55
C ILE A 362 -9.69 13.34 -14.43
N PRO A 363 -10.87 13.44 -15.08
CA PRO A 363 -11.22 14.61 -15.88
C PRO A 363 -10.99 15.91 -15.09
N PHE A 364 -10.49 16.95 -15.75
CA PHE A 364 -10.28 18.31 -15.23
C PHE A 364 -9.09 18.55 -14.28
N PHE A 365 -8.40 17.50 -13.79
CA PHE A 365 -7.21 17.69 -12.93
C PHE A 365 -5.94 17.89 -13.77
N ARG A 366 -5.44 19.13 -13.81
CA ARG A 366 -4.14 19.49 -14.44
C ARG A 366 -2.96 19.50 -13.45
N VAL A 367 -3.16 18.91 -12.29
CA VAL A 367 -2.17 18.82 -11.20
C VAL A 367 -1.78 17.36 -10.97
N PRO A 368 -0.60 17.09 -10.38
CA PRO A 368 -0.18 15.72 -10.15
C PRO A 368 -1.23 14.95 -9.34
N ASN A 369 -1.65 13.81 -9.89
CA ASN A 369 -2.59 12.89 -9.27
C ASN A 369 -2.17 11.47 -9.65
N VAL A 370 -1.31 10.87 -8.82
CA VAL A 370 -0.55 9.65 -9.16
C VAL A 370 -0.74 8.66 -8.02
N TYR A 371 -0.98 7.37 -8.31
CA TYR A 371 -1.09 6.36 -7.24
C TYR A 371 0.20 6.36 -6.42
N ASN A 372 0.06 6.49 -5.10
CA ASN A 372 1.14 6.60 -4.13
C ASN A 372 2.11 7.73 -4.50
N GLY A 373 1.62 8.86 -5.04
CA GLY A 373 2.47 9.91 -5.61
C GLY A 373 3.32 10.67 -4.59
N PHE A 374 2.75 10.90 -3.41
CA PHE A 374 3.35 11.70 -2.36
C PHE A 374 3.40 10.88 -1.06
N ALA A 375 4.44 11.08 -0.26
CA ALA A 375 4.61 10.48 1.05
C ALA A 375 4.65 11.58 2.11
N MET A 376 4.04 11.35 3.27
CA MET A 376 3.96 12.36 4.32
C MET A 376 3.94 11.67 5.70
N PRO A 377 4.74 12.14 6.66
CA PRO A 377 4.61 11.70 8.04
C PRO A 377 3.35 12.30 8.68
N VAL A 378 2.69 11.51 9.52
CA VAL A 378 1.62 11.96 10.44
C VAL A 378 2.16 12.05 11.86
N VAL A 379 2.97 11.06 12.25
CA VAL A 379 3.69 11.04 13.52
C VAL A 379 5.10 10.52 13.25
N THR A 380 6.11 11.34 13.55
CA THR A 380 7.52 10.93 13.58
C THR A 380 7.99 10.86 15.02
N THR A 381 8.77 9.85 15.36
CA THR A 381 9.61 9.89 16.56
C THR A 381 10.90 10.60 16.20
N ALA A 382 11.30 11.63 16.95
CA ALA A 382 12.63 12.19 16.82
C ALA A 382 13.64 11.10 17.25
N ARG A 383 14.58 10.75 16.39
CA ARG A 383 15.78 9.99 16.78
C ARG A 383 16.81 10.92 17.40
#